data_AF-A0A1W1VS74-F1
#
_entry.id   AF-A0A1W1VS74-F1
#
_cell.length_a   1.000
_cell.length_b   1.000
_cell.length_c   1.000
_cell.angle_alpha   90.00
_cell.angle_beta   90.00
_cell.angle_gamma   90.00
#
_symmetry.space_group_name_H-M   'P 1'
#
loop_
_entity.id
_entity.type
_entity.pdbx_description
1 polymer ?
#
loop_
_entity_poly.entity_id
_entity_poly.type
_entity_poly.pdbx_seq_one_letter_code
_entity_poly.pdbx_strand_id
1 'polypeptide(L)'
;MPDPDRELNFARAILGERSYRDVPDDEVLREAERLLTEWMAGELRMERPKLYDHYALLFLALLRRTRELEARVGELEARLSEGRP
;
A
#
# COMPACT_ATOMS: atom_id res chain seq x y z
N MET A 1 -23.66 -5.61 -12.50
CA MET A 1 -22.67 -4.66 -13.05
C MET A 1 -22.57 -3.53 -12.04
N PRO A 2 -21.38 -3.22 -11.48
CA PRO A 2 -21.21 -2.03 -10.66
C PRO A 2 -21.60 -0.79 -11.47
N ASP A 3 -22.20 0.19 -10.79
CA ASP A 3 -22.65 1.46 -11.37
C ASP A 3 -21.44 2.23 -11.93
N PRO A 4 -21.39 2.55 -13.25
CA PRO A 4 -20.25 3.23 -13.88
C PRO A 4 -19.99 4.64 -13.34
N ASP A 5 -20.93 5.23 -12.60
CA ASP A 5 -20.79 6.54 -11.97
C ASP A 5 -20.43 6.48 -10.49
N ARG A 6 -20.27 5.27 -9.92
CA ARG A 6 -19.92 5.12 -8.51
C ARG A 6 -18.42 5.36 -8.29
N GLU A 7 -18.10 6.48 -7.65
CA GLU A 7 -16.74 6.76 -7.17
C GLU A 7 -16.36 5.79 -6.05
N LEU A 8 -15.11 5.30 -6.11
CA LEU A 8 -14.55 4.37 -5.14
C LEU A 8 -13.71 5.11 -4.09
N ASN A 9 -14.00 4.85 -2.82
CA ASN A 9 -13.15 5.28 -1.72
C ASN A 9 -11.97 4.30 -1.58
N PHE A 10 -10.76 4.76 -1.85
CA PHE A 10 -9.55 3.94 -1.89
C PHE A 10 -9.27 3.20 -0.59
N ALA A 11 -9.23 3.91 0.54
CA ALA A 11 -9.00 3.29 1.84
C ALA A 11 -10.11 2.27 2.17
N ARG A 12 -11.38 2.60 1.92
CA ARG A 12 -12.49 1.68 2.16
C ARG A 12 -12.45 0.45 1.25
N ALA A 13 -12.00 0.59 0.01
CA ALA A 13 -11.87 -0.53 -0.92
C ALA A 13 -10.79 -1.54 -0.47
N ILE A 14 -9.77 -1.07 0.25
CA ILE A 14 -8.72 -1.92 0.84
C ILE A 14 -9.17 -2.50 2.18
N LEU A 15 -9.70 -1.66 3.08
CA LEU A 15 -10.04 -2.06 4.44
C LEU A 15 -11.31 -2.93 4.52
N GLY A 16 -12.29 -2.66 3.65
CA GLY A 16 -13.64 -3.19 3.79
C GLY A 16 -14.28 -2.71 5.09
N GLU A 17 -14.59 -3.67 5.98
CA GLU A 17 -15.15 -3.42 7.31
C GLU A 17 -14.10 -3.49 8.44
N ARG A 18 -12.85 -3.80 8.11
CA ARG A 18 -11.77 -4.00 9.09
C ARG A 18 -11.16 -2.68 9.53
N SER A 19 -10.57 -2.68 10.73
CA SER A 19 -9.69 -1.59 11.16
C SER A 19 -8.40 -1.61 10.34
N TYR A 20 -7.77 -0.45 10.13
CA TYR A 20 -6.47 -0.34 9.48
C TYR A 20 -5.34 -1.12 10.19
N ARG A 21 -5.55 -1.47 11.47
CA ARG A 21 -4.62 -2.26 12.27
C ARG A 21 -4.70 -3.77 11.98
N ASP A 22 -5.82 -4.21 11.41
CA ASP A 22 -6.11 -5.63 11.18
C ASP A 22 -5.79 -6.04 9.74
N VAL A 23 -5.33 -5.11 8.89
CA VAL A 23 -4.97 -5.35 7.50
C VAL A 23 -3.44 -5.35 7.38
N PRO A 24 -2.81 -6.48 6.98
CA PRO A 24 -1.36 -6.55 6.80
C PRO A 24 -0.86 -5.58 5.73
N ASP A 25 0.35 -5.05 5.91
CA ASP A 25 0.95 -4.09 4.96
C ASP A 25 1.04 -4.69 3.54
N ASP A 26 1.34 -5.99 3.39
CA ASP A 26 1.39 -6.67 2.08
C ASP A 26 0.04 -6.69 1.36
N GLU A 27 -1.04 -6.82 2.11
CA GLU A 27 -2.40 -6.77 1.56
C GLU A 27 -2.73 -5.34 1.10
N VAL A 28 -2.39 -4.35 1.93
CA VAL A 28 -2.55 -2.93 1.59
C VAL A 28 -1.79 -2.60 0.30
N LEU A 29 -0.53 -2.98 0.20
CA LEU A 29 0.32 -2.69 -0.96
C LEU A 29 -0.22 -3.34 -2.24
N ARG A 30 -0.63 -4.62 -2.17
CA ARG A 30 -1.17 -5.37 -3.30
C ARG A 30 -2.48 -4.78 -3.81
N GLU A 31 -3.43 -4.48 -2.91
CA GLU A 31 -4.70 -3.88 -3.32
C GLU A 31 -4.55 -2.44 -3.79
N ALA A 32 -3.66 -1.67 -3.15
CA ALA A 32 -3.31 -0.33 -3.61
C ALA A 32 -2.75 -0.34 -5.03
N GLU A 33 -1.82 -1.25 -5.34
CA GLU A 33 -1.26 -1.40 -6.68
C GLU A 33 -2.33 -1.74 -7.71
N ARG A 34 -3.24 -2.68 -7.39
CA ARG A 34 -4.36 -3.04 -8.27
C ARG A 34 -5.26 -1.82 -8.54
N LEU A 35 -5.71 -1.15 -7.48
CA LEU A 35 -6.62 0.00 -7.57
C LEU A 35 -5.98 1.16 -8.35
N LEU A 36 -4.72 1.49 -8.08
CA LEU A 36 -4.01 2.55 -8.79
C LEU A 36 -3.81 2.20 -10.27
N THR A 37 -3.49 0.95 -10.58
CA THR A 37 -3.37 0.47 -11.96
C THR A 37 -4.68 0.63 -12.73
N GLU A 38 -5.78 0.15 -12.16
CA GLU A 38 -7.12 0.25 -12.78
C GLU A 38 -7.58 1.71 -12.93
N TRP A 39 -7.26 2.59 -11.96
CA TRP A 39 -7.53 4.02 -12.07
C TRP A 39 -6.69 4.71 -13.14
N MET A 40 -5.39 4.39 -13.23
CA MET A 40 -4.51 4.91 -14.28
C MET A 40 -4.93 4.44 -15.67
N ALA A 41 -5.48 3.23 -15.78
CA ALA A 41 -6.06 2.69 -17.01
C ALA A 41 -7.42 3.34 -17.38
N GLY A 42 -8.02 4.13 -16.48
CA GLY A 42 -9.35 4.71 -16.66
C GLY A 42 -10.50 3.74 -16.45
N GLU A 43 -10.22 2.55 -15.92
CA GLU A 43 -11.19 1.48 -15.65
C GLU A 43 -11.95 1.70 -14.33
N LEU A 44 -11.34 2.44 -13.40
CA LEU A 44 -11.96 2.86 -12.15
C LEU A 44 -12.02 4.38 -12.01
N ARG A 45 -13.09 4.85 -11.36
CA ARG A 45 -13.20 6.22 -10.86
C ARG A 45 -13.00 6.20 -9.34
N MET A 46 -12.04 6.95 -8.86
CA MET A 46 -11.81 7.14 -7.42
C MET A 46 -12.46 8.44 -6.96
N GLU A 47 -12.93 8.44 -5.72
CA GLU A 47 -13.30 9.69 -5.05
C GLU A 47 -12.10 10.66 -5.11
N ARG A 48 -12.36 11.97 -5.16
CA ARG A 48 -11.30 13.00 -5.07
C ARG A 48 -11.21 13.63 -3.67
N PRO A 49 -10.90 12.88 -2.59
CA PRO A 49 -10.69 13.49 -1.29
C PRO A 49 -9.33 14.20 -1.24
N LYS A 50 -9.06 14.87 -0.12
CA LYS A 50 -7.74 15.46 0.14
C LYS A 50 -6.68 14.36 0.07
N LEU A 51 -5.55 14.66 -0.59
CA LEU A 51 -4.46 13.73 -0.86
C LEU A 51 -4.03 12.92 0.38
N TYR A 52 -3.92 13.58 1.53
CA TYR A 52 -3.48 12.96 2.78
C TYR A 52 -4.48 11.94 3.32
N ASP A 53 -5.78 12.18 3.17
CA ASP A 53 -6.82 11.27 3.69
C ASP A 53 -6.92 10.02 2.81
N HIS A 54 -6.70 10.15 1.49
CA HIS A 54 -6.82 9.04 0.56
C HIS A 54 -5.66 8.05 0.66
N TYR A 55 -4.44 8.58 0.72
CA TYR A 55 -3.22 7.80 0.54
C TYR A 55 -2.49 7.52 1.86
N ALA A 56 -2.97 8.01 3.01
CA ALA A 56 -2.37 7.73 4.32
C ALA A 56 -2.15 6.23 4.56
N LEU A 57 -3.11 5.39 4.18
CA LEU A 57 -3.02 3.93 4.35
C LEU A 57 -1.85 3.35 3.54
N LEU A 58 -1.75 3.73 2.25
CA LEU A 58 -0.67 3.32 1.37
C LEU A 58 0.69 3.85 1.85
N PHE A 59 0.77 5.13 2.22
CA PHE A 59 2.01 5.74 2.70
C PHE A 59 2.50 5.09 4.00
N LEU A 60 1.60 4.75 4.91
CA LEU A 60 1.96 4.05 6.14
C LEU A 60 2.52 2.65 5.85
N ALA A 61 1.88 1.88 4.97
CA ALA A 61 2.35 0.56 4.57
C ALA A 61 3.73 0.66 3.88
N LEU A 62 3.92 1.62 2.98
CA LEU A 62 5.22 1.88 2.34
C LEU A 62 6.31 2.22 3.36
N LEU A 63 6.04 3.11 4.32
CA LEU A 63 7.02 3.47 5.36
C LEU A 63 7.45 2.25 6.19
N ARG A 64 6.51 1.37 6.55
CA ARG A 64 6.82 0.15 7.31
C ARG A 64 7.62 -0.84 6.47
N ARG A 65 7.20 -1.06 5.22
CA ARG A 65 7.89 -1.95 4.28
C ARG A 65 9.32 -1.48 3.99
N THR A 66 9.52 -0.18 3.80
CA THR A 66 10.86 0.39 3.63
C THR A 66 11.74 0.12 4.84
N ARG A 67 11.24 0.35 6.07
CA ARG A 67 11.99 0.06 7.30
C ARG A 67 12.34 -1.42 7.47
N GLU A 68 11.41 -2.30 7.12
CA GLU A 68 11.65 -3.75 7.13
C GLU A 68 12.76 -4.13 6.14
N LEU A 69 12.71 -3.60 4.92
CA LEU A 69 13.72 -3.85 3.90
C LEU A 69 15.08 -3.28 4.29
N GLU A 70 15.14 -2.06 4.82
CA GLU A 70 16.35 -1.43 5.35
C GLU A 70 16.99 -2.30 6.45
N ALA A 71 16.19 -2.83 7.38
CA ALA A 71 16.69 -3.72 8.42
C ALA A 71 17.28 -5.02 7.84
N ARG A 72 16.57 -5.65 6.90
CA ARG A 72 17.03 -6.87 6.23
C ARG A 72 18.31 -6.64 5.42
N VAL A 73 18.41 -5.52 4.72
CA VAL A 73 19.63 -5.14 4.00
C VAL A 73 20.78 -4.94 4.98
N GLY A 74 20.55 -4.23 6.10
CA GLY A 74 21.56 -4.05 7.14
C GLY A 74 22.07 -5.37 7.73
N GLU A 75 21.18 -6.34 7.98
CA GLU A 75 21.57 -7.68 8.44
C GLU A 75 22.42 -8.42 7.39
N LEU A 76 22.07 -8.32 6.11
CA LEU A 76 22.84 -8.94 5.02
C LEU A 76 24.21 -8.28 4.86
N GLU A 77 24.28 -6.95 4.95
CA GLU A 77 25.53 -6.19 4.87
C GLU A 77 26.46 -6.50 6.06
N ALA A 78 25.91 -6.64 7.27
CA ALA A 78 26.68 -7.06 8.45
C ALA A 78 27.30 -8.45 8.26
N ARG A 79 26.49 -9.44 7.83
CA ARG A 79 26.97 -10.81 7.56
C ARG A 79 28.03 -10.86 6.47
N LEU A 80 27.90 -10.05 5.41
CA LEU A 80 28.88 -9.95 4.34
C LEU A 80 30.19 -9.29 4.81
N SER A 81 30.10 -8.38 5.77
CA SER A 81 31.27 -7.71 6.36
C SER A 81 32.02 -8.62 7.33
N GLU A 82 31.31 -9.43 8.12
CA GLU A 82 31.89 -10.41 9.06
C GLU A 82 32.53 -11.62 8.35
N GLY A 83 32.03 -11.99 7.17
CA GLY A 83 32.55 -13.10 6.36
C GLY A 83 33.67 -12.73 5.39
N ARG A 84 34.18 -11.49 5.41
CA ARG A 84 35.27 -11.03 4.55
C ARG A 84 36.62 -11.30 5.27
N PRO A 85 37.55 -12.08 4.68
CA PRO A 85 38.87 -12.35 5.28
C PRO A 85 39.74 -11.09 5.39
#